data_AF-A0A2K6FR38-F1
#
_entry.id   AF-A0A2K6FR38-F1
#
_cell.length_a   1.000
_cell.length_b   1.000
_cell.length_c   1.000
_cell.angle_alpha   90.00
_cell.angle_beta   90.00
_cell.angle_gamma   90.00
#
_symmetry.space_group_name_H-M   'P 1'
#
loop_
_entity.id
_entity.type
_entity.pdbx_description
1 polymer ?
#
loop_
_entity_poly.entity_id
_entity_poly.type
_entity_poly.pdbx_seq_one_letter_code
_entity_poly.pdbx_strand_id
1 'polypeptide(L)' 'AGCPNSLIKELHHFRILGEEQYNRYQQYGAEECVLQMGGVLCPRAGCGAGLLPAPGQRKVACERGSGLGCGFPF' A
#
# COMPACT_ATOMS: atom_id res chain seq x y z
N ALA A 1 4.77 -24.55 -8.13
CA ALA A 1 3.79 -23.46 -8.32
C ALA A 1 4.28 -22.56 -9.45
N GLY A 2 3.37 -21.95 -10.22
CA GLY A 2 3.74 -21.11 -11.38
C GLY A 2 2.91 -21.32 -12.65
N CYS A 3 1.72 -21.92 -12.54
CA CYS A 3 0.83 -22.05 -13.70
C CYS A 3 0.35 -20.67 -14.16
N PRO A 4 0.27 -20.40 -15.49
CA PRO A 4 -0.26 -19.14 -15.98
C PRO A 4 -1.75 -19.02 -15.65
N ASN A 5 -2.21 -17.80 -15.42
CA ASN A 5 -3.63 -17.47 -15.17
C ASN A 5 -4.28 -18.18 -13.97
N SER A 6 -3.50 -18.72 -13.03
CA SER A 6 -4.02 -19.49 -11.89
C SER A 6 -4.10 -18.69 -10.58
N LEU A 7 -4.31 -17.37 -10.65
CA LEU A 7 -4.47 -16.54 -9.46
C LEU A 7 -5.79 -16.89 -8.75
N ILE A 8 -5.72 -17.07 -7.42
CA ILE A 8 -6.89 -17.21 -6.56
C ILE A 8 -7.73 -15.94 -6.69
N LYS A 9 -9.00 -16.09 -7.11
CA LYS A 9 -9.88 -14.95 -7.41
C LYS A 9 -10.63 -14.42 -6.19
N GLU A 10 -10.89 -15.29 -5.22
CA GLU A 10 -11.64 -14.95 -4.01
C GLU A 10 -10.66 -14.71 -2.85
N LEU A 11 -10.54 -13.45 -2.40
CA LEU A 11 -9.56 -13.00 -1.42
C LEU A 11 -9.78 -13.61 -0.03
N HIS A 12 -11.02 -14.02 0.30
CA HIS A 12 -11.34 -14.62 1.59
C HIS A 12 -10.61 -15.95 1.83
N HIS A 13 -10.12 -16.63 0.79
CA HIS A 13 -9.29 -17.83 0.95
C HIS A 13 -8.03 -17.55 1.77
N PHE A 14 -7.48 -16.33 1.72
CA PHE A 14 -6.28 -15.98 2.48
C PHE A 14 -6.55 -15.82 3.99
N ARG A 15 -7.82 -15.80 4.44
CA ARG A 15 -8.14 -15.82 5.88
C ARG A 15 -7.64 -17.10 6.57
N ILE A 16 -7.41 -18.17 5.81
CA ILE A 16 -6.81 -19.43 6.33
C ILE A 16 -5.42 -19.21 6.95
N LEU A 17 -4.73 -18.13 6.60
CA LEU A 17 -3.42 -17.77 7.14
C LEU A 17 -3.48 -17.27 8.60
N GLY A 18 -4.69 -17.03 9.13
CA GLY A 18 -4.90 -16.40 10.44
C GLY A 18 -4.92 -14.87 10.36
N GLU A 19 -5.44 -14.23 11.41
CA GLU A 19 -5.72 -12.78 11.42
C GLU A 19 -4.47 -11.93 11.21
N GLU A 20 -3.38 -12.23 11.91
CA GLU A 20 -2.14 -11.45 11.80
C GLU A 20 -1.60 -11.42 10.36
N GLN A 21 -1.53 -12.58 9.71
CA GLN A 21 -1.01 -12.69 8.34
C GLN A 21 -2.00 -12.15 7.32
N TYR A 22 -3.31 -12.32 7.55
CA TYR A 22 -4.33 -11.74 6.70
C TYR A 22 -4.32 -10.21 6.74
N ASN A 23 -4.10 -9.61 7.91
CA ASN A 23 -3.95 -8.16 8.04
C ASN A 23 -2.72 -7.65 7.28
N ARG A 24 -1.59 -8.37 7.37
CA ARG A 24 -0.39 -8.04 6.59
C ARG A 24 -0.62 -8.18 5.08
N TYR A 25 -1.32 -9.24 4.66
CA TYR A 25 -1.72 -9.43 3.27
C TYR A 25 -2.57 -8.27 2.75
N GLN A 26 -3.55 -7.80 3.54
CA GLN A 26 -4.38 -6.65 3.18
C GLN A 26 -3.54 -5.36 3.07
N GLN A 27 -2.63 -5.13 4.00
CA GLN A 27 -1.73 -3.98 3.95
C GLN A 27 -0.86 -3.99 2.69
N TYR A 28 -0.20 -5.12 2.39
CA TYR A 28 0.62 -5.24 1.18
C TYR A 28 -0.19 -5.10 -0.09
N GLY A 29 -1.43 -5.62 -0.13
CA GLY A 29 -2.33 -5.44 -1.26
C GLY A 29 -2.69 -3.97 -1.49
N ALA A 30 -2.93 -3.21 -0.41
CA ALA A 30 -3.20 -1.78 -0.50
C ALA A 30 -1.96 -0.98 -0.94
N GLU A 31 -0.79 -1.32 -0.41
CA GLU A 31 0.50 -0.71 -0.79
C GLU A 31 0.80 -0.94 -2.28
N GLU A 32 0.67 -2.18 -2.76
CA GLU A 32 0.88 -2.52 -4.17
C GLU A 32 -0.12 -1.80 -5.09
N CYS A 33 -1.39 -1.70 -4.66
CA CYS A 33 -2.40 -0.95 -5.42
C CYS A 33 -2.00 0.52 -5.63
N VAL A 34 -1.48 1.18 -4.59
CA VAL A 34 -0.97 2.56 -4.70
C VAL A 34 0.18 2.64 -5.71
N LEU A 35 1.12 1.70 -5.66
CA LEU A 35 2.26 1.65 -6.57
C LEU A 35 1.83 1.42 -8.03
N GLN A 36 0.89 0.51 -8.27
CA GLN A 36 0.34 0.23 -9.61
C GLN A 36 -0.40 1.44 -10.20
N MET A 37 -0.99 2.29 -9.35
CA MET A 37 -1.59 3.58 -9.77
C MET A 37 -0.55 4.68 -10.04
N GLY A 38 0.75 4.41 -9.91
CA GLY A 38 1.82 5.40 -10.05
C GLY A 38 2.03 6.28 -8.81
N GLY A 39 1.47 5.88 -7.67
CA GLY A 39 1.69 6.53 -6.39
C GLY A 39 3.03 6.19 -5.74
N VAL A 40 3.22 6.69 -4.52
CA VAL A 40 4.42 6.45 -3.72
C VAL A 40 4.04 6.14 -2.27
N LEU A 41 4.86 5.35 -1.58
CA LEU A 41 4.74 5.15 -0.13
C LEU A 41 5.65 6.12 0.61
N CYS A 42 5.18 6.67 1.73
CA CYS A 42 6.00 7.52 2.57
C CYS A 42 7.21 6.74 3.13
N PRO A 43 8.46 7.17 2.88
CA PRO A 43 9.65 6.42 3.29
C PRO A 43 10.01 6.57 4.76
N ARG A 44 9.27 7.40 5.52
CA ARG A 44 9.52 7.57 6.95
C ARG A 44 9.22 6.26 7.69
N ALA A 45 10.22 5.78 8.43
CA ALA A 45 10.07 4.62 9.31
C ALA A 45 8.86 4.78 10.25
N GLY A 46 8.00 3.77 10.29
CA GLY A 46 6.77 3.78 11.10
C GLY A 46 5.60 4.57 10.48
N CYS A 47 5.72 5.11 9.27
CA CYS A 47 4.62 5.77 8.56
C CYS A 47 4.05 4.91 7.44
N GLY A 48 4.75 4.77 6.30
CA GLY A 48 4.30 3.95 5.17
C GLY A 48 3.01 4.42 4.48
N ALA A 49 2.52 5.63 4.74
CA ALA A 49 1.28 6.12 4.13
C ALA A 49 1.37 6.13 2.59
N GLY A 50 0.33 5.61 1.93
CA GLY A 50 0.20 5.63 0.47
C GLY A 50 -0.28 7.00 -0.04
N LEU A 51 0.43 7.55 -1.02
CA LEU A 51 0.24 8.90 -1.55
C LEU A 51 0.07 8.83 -3.06
N LEU A 52 -0.87 9.61 -3.59
CA LEU A 52 -1.11 9.78 -5.03
C LEU A 52 -0.82 11.25 -5.43
N PRO A 53 0.46 11.63 -5.59
CA PRO A 53 0.82 12.98 -6.00
C PRO A 53 0.43 13.25 -7.46
N ALA A 54 0.36 14.52 -7.84
CA ALA A 54 0.12 14.89 -9.22
C ALA A 54 1.27 14.39 -10.13
N PRO A 55 0.99 13.99 -11.38
CA PRO A 55 2.04 13.57 -12.32
C PRO A 55 3.11 14.65 -12.50
N GLY A 56 4.39 14.25 -12.49
CA GLY A 56 5.52 15.16 -12.66
C GLY A 56 5.92 15.96 -11.41
N GLN A 57 5.18 15.83 -10.31
CA GLN A 57 5.54 16.47 -9.04
C GLN A 57 6.71 15.74 -8.37
N ARG A 58 7.88 16.39 -8.35
CA ARG A 58 9.09 15.82 -7.72
C ARG A 58 9.09 15.88 -6.19
N LYS A 59 8.47 16.91 -5.61
CA LYS A 59 8.42 17.12 -4.16
C LYS A 59 7.06 16.66 -3.63
N VAL A 60 7.06 15.63 -2.81
CA VAL A 60 5.87 15.03 -2.20
C VAL A 60 5.89 15.35 -0.71
N ALA A 61 4.73 15.63 -0.12
CA ALA A 61 4.60 15.78 1.33
C ALA A 61 3.62 14.74 1.85
N CYS A 62 4.05 13.98 2.86
CA CYS A 62 3.15 13.15 3.64
C CYS A 62 2.39 14.03 4.63
N GLU A 63 1.37 14.75 4.15
CA GLU A 63 0.65 15.77 4.91
C GLU A 63 -0.13 15.19 6.10
N ARG A 64 -0.23 15.95 7.20
CA ARG A 64 -1.00 15.57 8.40
C ARG A 64 -2.50 15.83 8.25
N GLY A 65 -3.07 15.57 7.08
CA GLY A 65 -4.49 15.78 6.79
C GLY A 65 -5.33 14.68 7.42
N SER A 66 -6.43 15.05 8.08
CA SER A 66 -7.44 14.10 8.60
C SER A 66 -6.90 13.00 9.54
N GLY A 67 -5.81 13.28 10.26
CA GLY A 67 -5.17 12.30 11.16
C GLY A 67 -4.32 11.23 10.45
N LEU A 68 -4.16 11.33 9.13
CA LEU A 68 -3.26 10.49 8.33
C LEU A 68 -1.93 11.20 8.11
N GLY A 69 -0.88 10.44 7.82
CA GLY A 69 0.44 10.95 7.47
C GLY A 69 1.30 11.46 8.64
N CYS A 70 2.57 11.74 8.36
CA CYS A 70 3.58 12.03 9.39
C CYS A 70 4.14 13.46 9.34
N GLY A 71 3.82 14.23 8.30
CA GLY A 71 4.34 15.57 8.02
C GLY A 71 5.68 15.59 7.30
N PHE A 72 6.17 14.44 6.79
CA PHE A 72 7.49 14.36 6.16
C PHE A 72 7.44 14.78 4.68
N PRO A 73 8.15 15.85 4.29
CA PRO A 73 8.40 16.15 2.89
C PRO A 73 9.57 15.32 2.35
N PHE A 74 9.46 14.84 1.11
CA PHE A 74 10.50 14.12 0.39
C PHE A 74 10.46 14.38 -1.11
#